data_AF-A0A832DAM3-F1
#
_entry.id   AF-A0A832DAM3-F1
#
_cell.length_a   1.000
_cell.length_b   1.000
_cell.length_c   1.000
_cell.angle_alpha   90.00
_cell.angle_beta   90.00
_cell.angle_gamma   90.00
#
_symmetry.space_group_name_H-M   'P 1'
#
loop_
_entity.id
_entity.type
_entity.pdbx_description
1 polymer ?
#
loop_
_entity_poly.entity_id
_entity_poly.type
_entity_poly.pdbx_seq_one_letter_code
_entity_poly.pdbx_strand_id
1 'polypeptide(L)'
;MADADFLYGIASRWYGGELRNVRIMNVQVGGCAVGGIRLGKGSRTLVKGCLVHTIGGRGIEAGIVTDSQVMNCKFGAINALIVSDSVGESWDEGAIQGAIVMGSRGLCRNAPGIQATNVYCSYGLSSNQEGIISRVCWSSRGVSEGGYGISTWVGVDSYGRSRDKCALSSRVVRNCYGVSRDGYGIYAAVVENSYGAATNFHGISAEVVGFSVGYSCTGAAIFAFIGNGCKAASGTNSIVYKYNMP
;
A
#
# COMPACT_ATOMS: atom_id res chain seq x y z
N MET A 1 19.35 -18.58 6.86
CA MET A 1 18.35 -19.25 6.01
C MET A 1 18.70 -20.72 6.05
N ALA A 2 17.78 -21.59 6.46
CA ALA A 2 18.01 -23.03 6.48
C ALA A 2 18.33 -23.52 5.06
N ASP A 3 19.10 -24.60 4.97
CA ASP A 3 19.45 -25.27 3.71
C ASP A 3 18.18 -25.50 2.88
N ALA A 4 18.16 -24.98 1.66
CA ALA A 4 17.03 -25.13 0.77
C ALA A 4 17.17 -26.41 -0.05
N ASP A 5 16.21 -27.33 0.10
CA ASP A 5 16.24 -28.64 -0.57
C ASP A 5 15.94 -28.54 -2.08
N PHE A 6 15.24 -27.48 -2.50
CA PHE A 6 14.83 -27.27 -3.89
C PHE A 6 15.21 -25.89 -4.41
N LEU A 7 15.59 -25.79 -5.68
CA LEU A 7 15.80 -24.48 -6.30
C LEU A 7 14.46 -23.76 -6.55
N TYR A 8 13.48 -24.49 -7.07
CA TYR A 8 12.14 -24.01 -7.41
C TYR A 8 11.06 -25.01 -6.99
N GLY A 9 9.86 -24.51 -6.69
CA GLY A 9 8.68 -25.34 -6.46
C GLY A 9 7.99 -25.74 -7.76
N ILE A 10 7.15 -24.86 -8.31
CA ILE A 10 6.48 -25.07 -9.60
C ILE A 10 6.89 -23.95 -10.53
N ALA A 11 7.69 -24.25 -11.54
CA ALA A 11 8.21 -23.23 -12.46
C ALA A 11 8.22 -23.73 -13.90
N SER A 12 7.93 -22.84 -14.85
CA SER A 12 8.30 -23.07 -16.25
C SER A 12 9.78 -22.81 -16.48
N ARG A 13 10.46 -23.74 -17.14
CA ARG A 13 11.81 -23.50 -17.68
C ARG A 13 11.72 -22.48 -18.82
N TRP A 14 11.92 -21.19 -18.52
CA TRP A 14 12.73 -20.23 -19.28
C TRP A 14 12.31 -18.77 -19.07
N TYR A 15 13.32 -17.92 -18.96
CA TYR A 15 13.28 -16.49 -19.22
C TYR A 15 12.71 -16.22 -20.62
N GLY A 16 11.46 -15.73 -20.70
CA GLY A 16 10.90 -15.16 -21.93
C GLY A 16 9.73 -15.92 -22.59
N GLY A 17 9.40 -17.14 -22.15
CA GLY A 17 8.21 -17.86 -22.60
C GLY A 17 7.02 -17.62 -21.68
N GLU A 18 5.98 -16.92 -22.15
CA GLU A 18 4.72 -16.81 -21.38
C GLU A 18 3.99 -18.15 -21.37
N LEU A 19 3.85 -18.78 -20.20
CA LEU A 19 2.89 -19.86 -20.04
C LEU A 19 1.48 -19.34 -20.32
N ARG A 20 0.70 -20.15 -21.05
CA ARG A 20 -0.68 -19.81 -21.42
C ARG A 20 -1.60 -20.90 -20.92
N ASN A 21 -2.71 -20.49 -20.31
CA ASN A 21 -3.78 -21.37 -19.82
C ASN A 21 -3.34 -22.34 -18.72
N VAL A 22 -2.36 -21.95 -17.90
CA VAL A 22 -1.92 -22.76 -16.75
C VAL A 22 -2.68 -22.33 -15.50
N ARG A 23 -3.23 -23.30 -14.78
CA ARG A 23 -3.89 -23.09 -13.49
C ARG A 23 -3.22 -23.94 -12.44
N ILE A 24 -2.87 -23.34 -11.32
CA ILE A 24 -2.37 -24.01 -10.14
C ILE A 24 -3.33 -23.71 -9.00
N MET A 25 -3.88 -24.76 -8.39
CA MET A 25 -4.92 -24.61 -7.39
C MET A 25 -4.67 -25.54 -6.21
N ASN A 26 -4.86 -25.03 -5.00
CA ASN A 26 -4.87 -25.82 -3.76
C ASN A 26 -3.60 -26.64 -3.53
N VAL A 27 -2.44 -26.07 -3.85
CA VAL A 27 -1.13 -26.69 -3.59
C VAL A 27 -0.37 -25.93 -2.52
N GLN A 28 0.50 -26.64 -1.83
CA GLN A 28 1.47 -26.07 -0.91
C GLN A 28 2.88 -26.20 -1.48
N VAL A 29 3.65 -25.11 -1.46
CA VAL A 29 5.04 -25.05 -1.92
C VAL A 29 5.89 -24.38 -0.85
N GLY A 30 7.00 -25.01 -0.46
CA GLY A 30 7.94 -24.38 0.46
C GLY A 30 9.34 -24.97 0.42
N GLY A 31 10.27 -24.32 1.12
CA GLY A 31 11.67 -24.77 1.20
C GLY A 31 12.45 -24.54 -0.10
N CYS A 32 12.06 -23.56 -0.92
CA CYS A 32 12.72 -23.28 -2.19
C CYS A 32 13.75 -22.16 -2.06
N ALA A 33 14.95 -22.35 -2.61
CA ALA A 33 16.04 -21.38 -2.59
C ALA A 33 15.75 -20.14 -3.44
N VAL A 34 15.08 -20.31 -4.59
CA VAL A 34 14.90 -19.24 -5.58
C VAL A 34 13.45 -18.90 -5.82
N GLY A 35 12.53 -19.85 -5.96
CA GLY A 35 11.14 -19.47 -6.25
C GLY A 35 10.10 -20.49 -5.84
N GLY A 36 8.93 -20.03 -5.42
CA GLY A 36 7.78 -20.88 -5.16
C GLY A 36 7.09 -21.28 -6.47
N ILE A 37 6.06 -20.53 -6.85
CA ILE A 37 5.27 -20.74 -8.07
C ILE A 37 5.64 -19.66 -9.09
N ARG A 38 6.27 -20.03 -10.21
CA ARG A 38 6.72 -19.11 -11.25
C ARG A 38 6.16 -19.47 -12.62
N LEU A 39 5.07 -18.80 -12.98
CA LEU A 39 4.37 -18.96 -14.26
C LEU A 39 4.53 -17.76 -15.20
N GLY A 40 5.16 -16.68 -14.72
CA GLY A 40 5.27 -15.40 -15.42
C GLY A 40 4.02 -14.53 -15.28
N LYS A 41 4.16 -13.22 -15.49
CA LYS A 41 3.10 -12.21 -15.26
C LYS A 41 2.04 -12.10 -16.36
N GLY A 42 2.08 -12.96 -17.38
CA GLY A 42 1.09 -12.94 -18.45
C GLY A 42 -0.32 -13.23 -17.93
N SER A 43 -1.34 -12.54 -18.43
CA SER A 43 -2.75 -12.59 -17.97
C SER A 43 -3.46 -13.94 -18.13
N ARG A 44 -2.74 -14.99 -18.53
CA ARG A 44 -3.28 -16.31 -18.90
C ARG A 44 -2.90 -17.41 -17.90
N THR A 45 -2.38 -17.04 -16.74
CA THR A 45 -2.06 -17.98 -15.66
C THR A 45 -2.84 -17.61 -14.40
N LEU A 46 -3.34 -18.62 -13.70
CA LEU A 46 -4.10 -18.48 -12.46
C LEU A 46 -3.44 -19.29 -11.35
N VAL A 47 -3.23 -18.65 -10.21
CA VAL A 47 -2.87 -19.32 -8.96
C VAL A 47 -3.96 -19.03 -7.94
N LYS A 48 -4.61 -20.08 -7.43
CA LYS A 48 -5.75 -19.96 -6.51
C LYS A 48 -5.62 -20.88 -5.30
N GLY A 49 -5.97 -20.42 -4.10
CA GLY A 49 -6.05 -21.30 -2.93
C GLY A 49 -4.70 -21.89 -2.52
N CYS A 50 -3.58 -21.27 -2.89
CA CYS A 50 -2.26 -21.86 -2.70
C CYS A 50 -1.58 -21.29 -1.44
N LEU A 51 -0.80 -22.13 -0.78
CA LEU A 51 0.08 -21.75 0.33
C LEU A 51 1.54 -21.83 -0.14
N VAL A 52 2.24 -20.71 -0.17
CA VAL A 52 3.68 -20.66 -0.50
C VAL A 52 4.44 -20.10 0.68
N HIS A 53 5.44 -20.82 1.20
CA HIS A 53 6.14 -20.38 2.40
C HIS A 53 7.64 -20.71 2.39
N THR A 54 8.43 -19.94 3.12
CA THR A 54 9.88 -20.19 3.31
C THR A 54 10.60 -20.24 1.96
N ILE A 55 10.60 -19.10 1.26
CA ILE A 55 11.20 -18.98 -0.08
C ILE A 55 12.37 -18.01 -0.04
N GLY A 56 13.54 -18.47 -0.49
CA GLY A 56 14.77 -17.68 -0.62
C GLY A 56 14.72 -16.57 -1.66
N GLY A 57 13.74 -16.65 -2.57
CA GLY A 57 13.46 -15.65 -3.60
C GLY A 57 12.03 -15.10 -3.56
N ARG A 58 11.39 -15.02 -4.74
CA ARG A 58 9.97 -14.62 -4.91
C ARG A 58 9.02 -15.79 -4.71
N GLY A 59 7.88 -15.53 -4.06
CA GLY A 59 6.89 -16.56 -3.74
C GLY A 59 6.04 -16.99 -4.94
N ILE A 60 5.11 -16.14 -5.39
CA ILE A 60 4.25 -16.38 -6.55
C ILE A 60 4.49 -15.32 -7.61
N GLU A 61 4.72 -15.76 -8.85
CA GLU A 61 4.67 -14.93 -10.04
C GLU A 61 3.71 -15.53 -11.07
N ALA A 62 2.61 -14.83 -11.34
CA ALA A 62 1.52 -15.30 -12.21
C ALA A 62 0.74 -14.12 -12.83
N GLY A 63 -0.22 -14.38 -13.70
CA GLY A 63 -1.15 -13.38 -14.20
C GLY A 63 -2.18 -12.97 -13.13
N ILE A 64 -2.91 -13.95 -12.61
CA ILE A 64 -3.94 -13.75 -11.58
C ILE A 64 -3.58 -14.59 -10.36
N VAL A 65 -3.58 -13.95 -9.19
CA VAL A 65 -3.42 -14.63 -7.90
C VAL A 65 -4.64 -14.31 -7.04
N THR A 66 -5.30 -15.34 -6.53
CA THR A 66 -6.51 -15.18 -5.72
C THR A 66 -6.54 -16.18 -4.57
N ASP A 67 -7.16 -15.81 -3.44
CA ASP A 67 -7.34 -16.69 -2.28
C ASP A 67 -6.03 -17.40 -1.84
N SER A 68 -4.88 -16.74 -1.96
CA SER A 68 -3.57 -17.38 -1.75
C SER A 68 -2.78 -16.71 -0.64
N GLN A 69 -1.96 -17.50 0.05
CA GLN A 69 -1.13 -17.03 1.15
C GLN A 69 0.33 -17.28 0.82
N VAL A 70 1.13 -16.22 0.84
CA VAL A 70 2.56 -16.26 0.55
C VAL A 70 3.32 -15.63 1.70
N MET A 71 4.12 -16.43 2.40
CA MET A 71 4.76 -16.00 3.65
C MET A 71 6.27 -16.27 3.65
N ASN A 72 7.01 -15.51 4.46
CA ASN A 72 8.44 -15.72 4.67
C ASN A 72 9.25 -15.77 3.36
N CYS A 73 8.95 -14.86 2.42
CA CYS A 73 9.71 -14.71 1.18
C CYS A 73 10.79 -13.65 1.35
N LYS A 74 12.05 -13.95 1.03
CA LYS A 74 13.10 -12.91 1.14
C LYS A 74 12.81 -11.74 0.19
N PHE A 75 12.41 -12.03 -1.04
CA PHE A 75 12.01 -11.02 -2.03
C PHE A 75 10.48 -10.96 -2.14
N GLY A 76 9.93 -10.41 -3.23
CA GLY A 76 8.49 -10.16 -3.35
C GLY A 76 7.64 -11.42 -3.15
N ALA A 77 6.60 -11.32 -2.32
CA ALA A 77 5.74 -12.47 -2.01
C ALA A 77 4.84 -12.78 -3.21
N ILE A 78 4.04 -11.81 -3.66
CA ILE A 78 3.13 -11.95 -4.81
C ILE A 78 3.47 -10.91 -5.86
N ASN A 79 3.69 -11.37 -7.08
CA ASN A 79 4.01 -10.54 -8.24
C ASN A 79 3.09 -10.92 -9.40
N ALA A 80 1.99 -10.20 -9.58
CA ALA A 80 0.97 -10.58 -10.56
C ALA A 80 0.29 -9.39 -11.23
N LEU A 81 -0.43 -9.62 -12.33
CA LEU A 81 -1.23 -8.56 -12.95
C LEU A 81 -2.42 -8.17 -12.04
N ILE A 82 -3.14 -9.18 -11.54
CA ILE A 82 -4.28 -9.03 -10.63
C ILE A 82 -4.03 -9.87 -9.39
N VAL A 83 -4.17 -9.25 -8.21
CA VAL A 83 -4.15 -9.93 -6.92
C VAL A 83 -5.46 -9.65 -6.20
N SER A 84 -6.12 -10.70 -5.72
CA SER A 84 -7.37 -10.59 -4.97
C SER A 84 -7.35 -11.49 -3.75
N ASP A 85 -7.92 -11.04 -2.63
CA ASP A 85 -8.19 -11.87 -1.46
C ASP A 85 -6.97 -12.69 -1.00
N SER A 86 -5.79 -12.09 -1.08
CA SER A 86 -4.51 -12.78 -0.89
C SER A 86 -3.63 -12.09 0.14
N VAL A 87 -2.72 -12.85 0.72
CA VAL A 87 -1.76 -12.37 1.72
C VAL A 87 -0.35 -12.55 1.17
N GLY A 88 0.45 -11.50 1.23
CA GLY A 88 1.86 -11.51 0.87
C GLY A 88 2.70 -10.96 2.01
N GLU A 89 3.73 -11.71 2.41
CA GLU A 89 4.75 -11.27 3.36
C GLU A 89 6.15 -11.45 2.80
N SER A 90 6.93 -10.35 2.79
CA SER A 90 8.29 -10.33 2.29
C SER A 90 9.26 -9.49 3.13
N TRP A 91 10.56 -9.63 2.87
CA TRP A 91 11.60 -8.86 3.56
C TRP A 91 12.10 -7.67 2.73
N ASP A 92 12.50 -7.89 1.48
CA ASP A 92 13.34 -6.94 0.73
C ASP A 92 12.69 -6.29 -0.49
N GLU A 93 11.70 -6.92 -1.12
CA GLU A 93 10.95 -6.34 -2.25
C GLU A 93 9.47 -6.33 -1.91
N GLY A 94 8.71 -5.38 -2.48
CA GLY A 94 7.33 -5.13 -2.05
C GLY A 94 6.47 -6.39 -2.00
N ALA A 95 5.69 -6.54 -0.93
CA ALA A 95 5.08 -7.84 -0.60
C ALA A 95 4.04 -8.26 -1.63
N ILE A 96 3.22 -7.31 -2.08
CA ILE A 96 2.30 -7.51 -3.20
C ILE A 96 2.58 -6.46 -4.26
N GLN A 97 2.88 -6.93 -5.47
CA GLN A 97 3.13 -6.10 -6.65
C GLN A 97 2.15 -6.46 -7.77
N GLY A 98 1.49 -5.46 -8.37
CA GLY A 98 0.64 -5.71 -9.53
C GLY A 98 0.00 -4.50 -10.20
N ALA A 99 -0.88 -4.73 -11.18
CA ALA A 99 -1.68 -3.64 -11.76
C ALA A 99 -2.90 -3.35 -10.88
N ILE A 100 -3.58 -4.40 -10.42
CA ILE A 100 -4.77 -4.28 -9.57
C ILE A 100 -4.61 -5.18 -8.33
N VAL A 101 -4.82 -4.62 -7.15
CA VAL A 101 -4.81 -5.35 -5.87
C VAL A 101 -6.12 -5.08 -5.13
N MET A 102 -6.83 -6.13 -4.75
CA MET A 102 -8.17 -6.07 -4.15
C MET A 102 -8.26 -6.99 -2.93
N GLY A 103 -8.89 -6.54 -1.84
CA GLY A 103 -9.16 -7.41 -0.68
C GLY A 103 -7.90 -8.04 -0.06
N SER A 104 -6.71 -7.47 -0.30
CA SER A 104 -5.44 -8.15 -0.06
C SER A 104 -4.62 -7.50 1.04
N ARG A 105 -3.70 -8.28 1.62
CA ARG A 105 -2.85 -7.84 2.72
C ARG A 105 -1.37 -8.03 2.37
N GLY A 106 -0.63 -6.92 2.27
CA GLY A 106 0.81 -6.91 2.00
C GLY A 106 1.61 -6.45 3.21
N LEU A 107 2.60 -7.23 3.63
CA LEU A 107 3.52 -6.91 4.73
C LEU A 107 4.96 -6.99 4.24
N CYS A 108 5.68 -5.88 4.29
CA CYS A 108 7.09 -5.86 3.91
C CYS A 108 7.95 -5.16 4.95
N ARG A 109 9.20 -5.59 5.13
CA ARG A 109 10.13 -4.88 6.04
C ARG A 109 10.81 -3.69 5.34
N ASN A 110 11.43 -3.92 4.19
CA ASN A 110 12.35 -2.96 3.55
C ASN A 110 11.81 -2.34 2.25
N ALA A 111 10.61 -2.72 1.82
CA ALA A 111 9.96 -2.21 0.61
C ALA A 111 8.47 -1.94 0.90
N PRO A 112 7.68 -1.48 -0.09
CA PRO A 112 6.27 -1.20 0.15
C PRO A 112 5.47 -2.44 0.56
N GLY A 113 4.48 -2.28 1.44
CA GLY A 113 3.55 -3.36 1.76
C GLY A 113 2.78 -3.82 0.52
N ILE A 114 2.17 -2.85 -0.18
CA ILE A 114 1.50 -3.05 -1.48
C ILE A 114 1.99 -1.99 -2.47
N GLN A 115 2.37 -2.42 -3.67
CA GLN A 115 2.71 -1.53 -4.77
C GLN A 115 1.90 -1.93 -6.01
N ALA A 116 0.91 -1.11 -6.40
CA ALA A 116 0.11 -1.40 -7.58
C ALA A 116 -0.42 -0.15 -8.28
N THR A 117 -0.94 -0.29 -9.50
CA THR A 117 -1.59 0.87 -10.15
C THR A 117 -2.87 1.25 -9.39
N ASN A 118 -3.72 0.27 -9.10
CA ASN A 118 -4.96 0.46 -8.36
C ASN A 118 -5.02 -0.49 -7.15
N VAL A 119 -5.39 0.05 -6.00
CA VAL A 119 -5.51 -0.69 -4.74
C VAL A 119 -6.91 -0.43 -4.14
N TYR A 120 -7.64 -1.50 -3.87
CA TYR A 120 -9.00 -1.45 -3.34
C TYR A 120 -9.14 -2.35 -2.11
N CYS A 121 -9.83 -1.87 -1.07
CA CYS A 121 -10.18 -2.68 0.10
C CYS A 121 -9.00 -3.48 0.69
N SER A 122 -7.81 -2.89 0.68
CA SER A 122 -6.56 -3.62 0.95
C SER A 122 -5.77 -2.99 2.10
N TYR A 123 -4.90 -3.80 2.70
CA TYR A 123 -4.05 -3.40 3.83
C TYR A 123 -2.57 -3.55 3.49
N GLY A 124 -1.84 -2.44 3.48
CA GLY A 124 -0.39 -2.41 3.27
C GLY A 124 0.35 -1.97 4.53
N LEU A 125 1.34 -2.76 4.95
CA LEU A 125 2.22 -2.47 6.07
C LEU A 125 3.68 -2.50 5.61
N SER A 126 4.43 -1.45 5.96
CA SER A 126 5.88 -1.43 5.78
C SER A 126 6.63 -0.93 7.01
N SER A 127 7.82 -1.46 7.28
CA SER A 127 8.68 -0.93 8.35
C SER A 127 9.51 0.27 7.88
N ASN A 128 10.02 0.25 6.65
CA ASN A 128 11.00 1.27 6.19
C ASN A 128 10.54 2.07 4.97
N GLN A 129 9.49 1.64 4.28
CA GLN A 129 8.98 2.28 3.06
C GLN A 129 7.47 2.49 3.16
N GLU A 130 6.76 2.73 2.08
CA GLU A 130 5.33 3.04 2.14
C GLU A 130 4.48 1.83 2.51
N GLY A 131 3.42 2.06 3.30
CA GLY A 131 2.41 1.01 3.51
C GLY A 131 1.78 0.60 2.17
N ILE A 132 1.30 1.59 1.43
CA ILE A 132 0.73 1.43 0.08
C ILE A 132 1.31 2.49 -0.87
N ILE A 133 1.82 2.05 -2.02
CA ILE A 133 2.09 2.89 -3.20
C ILE A 133 1.07 2.58 -4.28
N SER A 134 0.38 3.60 -4.80
CA SER A 134 -0.51 3.41 -5.94
C SER A 134 -0.72 4.65 -6.81
N ARG A 135 -1.45 4.51 -7.91
CA ARG A 135 -2.07 5.65 -8.60
C ARG A 135 -3.45 5.95 -8.02
N VAL A 136 -4.23 4.91 -7.72
CA VAL A 136 -5.54 5.02 -7.07
C VAL A 136 -5.58 4.12 -5.85
N CYS A 137 -5.95 4.68 -4.70
CA CYS A 137 -6.15 3.99 -3.44
C CYS A 137 -7.57 4.24 -2.93
N TRP A 138 -8.38 3.19 -2.83
CA TRP A 138 -9.77 3.29 -2.37
C TRP A 138 -10.04 2.31 -1.24
N SER A 139 -10.68 2.79 -0.16
CA SER A 139 -11.18 1.95 0.94
C SER A 139 -10.07 1.12 1.56
N SER A 140 -8.86 1.68 1.58
CA SER A 140 -7.64 0.93 1.88
C SER A 140 -6.90 1.55 3.06
N ARG A 141 -6.07 0.74 3.69
CA ARG A 141 -5.32 1.13 4.88
C ARG A 141 -3.83 0.92 4.66
N GLY A 142 -3.08 2.01 4.70
CA GLY A 142 -1.62 1.99 4.60
C GLY A 142 -0.98 2.43 5.92
N VAL A 143 -0.05 1.61 6.42
CA VAL A 143 0.69 1.88 7.66
C VAL A 143 2.17 1.76 7.39
N SER A 144 2.93 2.76 7.86
CA SER A 144 4.39 2.72 7.79
C SER A 144 5.06 3.29 9.05
N GLU A 145 6.22 2.73 9.40
CA GLU A 145 7.11 3.32 10.41
C GLU A 145 8.08 4.34 9.77
N GLY A 146 8.83 3.97 8.72
CA GLY A 146 9.84 4.85 8.09
C GLY A 146 9.41 5.63 6.84
N GLY A 147 8.30 5.27 6.22
CA GLY A 147 7.80 5.83 4.96
C GLY A 147 6.39 6.41 5.08
N TYR A 148 5.75 6.72 3.94
CA TYR A 148 4.37 7.20 3.94
C TYR A 148 3.40 6.07 4.31
N GLY A 149 2.31 6.37 5.02
CA GLY A 149 1.25 5.37 5.22
C GLY A 149 0.66 4.95 3.88
N ILE A 150 0.19 5.94 3.12
CA ILE A 150 -0.28 5.82 1.74
C ILE A 150 0.39 6.91 0.88
N SER A 151 0.99 6.52 -0.23
CA SER A 151 1.46 7.40 -1.29
C SER A 151 0.68 7.11 -2.58
N THR A 152 -0.14 8.05 -3.04
CA THR A 152 -1.03 7.80 -4.20
C THR A 152 -1.33 9.04 -5.03
N TRP A 153 -1.86 8.92 -6.25
CA TRP A 153 -2.34 10.10 -6.99
C TRP A 153 -3.76 10.51 -6.56
N VAL A 154 -4.63 9.53 -6.29
CA VAL A 154 -5.99 9.74 -5.76
C VAL A 154 -6.21 8.81 -4.57
N GLY A 155 -6.47 9.38 -3.40
CA GLY A 155 -6.90 8.66 -2.21
C GLY A 155 -8.37 8.91 -1.90
N VAL A 156 -9.17 7.86 -1.78
CA VAL A 156 -10.60 7.93 -1.46
C VAL A 156 -10.93 6.95 -0.35
N ASP A 157 -11.74 7.37 0.63
CA ASP A 157 -12.24 6.51 1.73
C ASP A 157 -11.11 5.73 2.44
N SER A 158 -9.90 6.30 2.53
CA SER A 158 -8.69 5.56 2.89
C SER A 158 -8.06 6.07 4.19
N TYR A 159 -7.37 5.16 4.88
CA TYR A 159 -6.68 5.45 6.14
C TYR A 159 -5.16 5.36 5.96
N GLY A 160 -4.48 6.47 6.17
CA GLY A 160 -3.03 6.53 6.22
C GLY A 160 -2.53 6.68 7.66
N ARG A 161 -1.51 5.91 8.03
CA ARG A 161 -0.73 6.13 9.25
C ARG A 161 0.76 6.05 8.96
N SER A 162 1.50 7.02 9.47
CA SER A 162 2.95 7.06 9.38
C SER A 162 3.56 7.49 10.70
N ARG A 163 4.75 6.99 11.03
CA ARG A 163 5.53 7.55 12.13
C ARG A 163 6.43 8.68 11.63
N ASP A 164 7.26 8.44 10.61
CA ASP A 164 8.34 9.38 10.23
C ASP A 164 8.01 10.31 9.04
N LYS A 165 7.02 9.97 8.20
CA LYS A 165 6.61 10.75 7.01
C LYS A 165 5.13 11.13 7.05
N CYS A 166 4.56 11.64 5.95
CA CYS A 166 3.13 11.92 5.89
C CYS A 166 2.32 10.63 6.00
N ALA A 167 1.18 10.69 6.68
CA ALA A 167 0.30 9.54 6.76
C ALA A 167 -0.32 9.21 5.40
N LEU A 168 -0.75 10.27 4.70
CA LEU A 168 -1.29 10.20 3.35
C LEU A 168 -0.67 11.33 2.53
N SER A 169 0.06 10.97 1.49
CA SER A 169 0.60 11.90 0.48
C SER A 169 -0.10 11.65 -0.84
N SER A 170 -0.82 12.65 -1.37
CA SER A 170 -1.54 12.48 -2.62
C SER A 170 -1.76 13.77 -3.41
N ARG A 171 -2.22 13.69 -4.66
CA ARG A 171 -2.68 14.90 -5.36
C ARG A 171 -4.10 15.27 -4.93
N VAL A 172 -4.97 14.26 -4.81
CA VAL A 172 -6.38 14.45 -4.45
C VAL A 172 -6.77 13.48 -3.33
N VAL A 173 -7.37 14.00 -2.28
CA VAL A 173 -7.77 13.25 -1.09
C VAL A 173 -9.24 13.51 -0.78
N ARG A 174 -10.05 12.46 -0.69
CA ARG A 174 -11.48 12.56 -0.35
C ARG A 174 -11.87 11.55 0.71
N ASN A 175 -12.64 11.95 1.71
CA ASN A 175 -13.15 11.04 2.75
C ASN A 175 -12.04 10.24 3.46
N CYS A 176 -10.83 10.79 3.56
CA CYS A 176 -9.68 10.06 4.10
C CYS A 176 -9.37 10.48 5.53
N TYR A 177 -8.63 9.61 6.21
CA TYR A 177 -8.11 9.86 7.54
C TYR A 177 -6.60 9.64 7.55
N GLY A 178 -5.83 10.68 7.89
CA GLY A 178 -4.38 10.64 7.93
C GLY A 178 -3.83 10.99 9.31
N VAL A 179 -3.01 10.11 9.89
CA VAL A 179 -2.31 10.37 11.17
C VAL A 179 -0.81 10.19 11.05
N SER A 180 -0.06 11.24 11.35
CA SER A 180 1.39 11.17 11.41
C SER A 180 1.95 11.68 12.74
N ARG A 181 3.11 11.17 13.15
CA ARG A 181 3.86 11.72 14.27
C ARG A 181 4.80 12.83 13.78
N ASP A 182 5.70 12.50 12.86
CA ASP A 182 6.81 13.35 12.41
C ASP A 182 6.67 13.83 10.95
N GLY A 183 5.48 13.75 10.37
CA GLY A 183 5.12 14.36 9.09
C GLY A 183 3.68 14.87 9.07
N TYR A 184 3.19 15.29 7.89
CA TYR A 184 1.82 15.78 7.76
C TYR A 184 0.79 14.64 7.99
N GLY A 185 -0.35 14.94 8.61
CA GLY A 185 -1.45 13.98 8.64
C GLY A 185 -1.91 13.68 7.21
N ILE A 186 -2.23 14.72 6.46
CA ILE A 186 -2.50 14.70 5.02
C ILE A 186 -1.68 15.77 4.31
N TYR A 187 -0.99 15.39 3.25
CA TYR A 187 -0.30 16.29 2.33
C TYR A 187 -0.88 16.11 0.93
N ALA A 188 -1.53 17.15 0.38
CA ALA A 188 -2.09 17.05 -0.98
C ALA A 188 -2.27 18.38 -1.71
N ALA A 189 -2.68 18.34 -2.99
CA ALA A 189 -3.11 19.57 -3.67
C ALA A 189 -4.56 19.90 -3.28
N VAL A 190 -5.44 18.90 -3.29
CA VAL A 190 -6.87 19.05 -2.94
C VAL A 190 -7.25 18.05 -1.86
N VAL A 191 -7.89 18.53 -0.79
CA VAL A 191 -8.41 17.71 0.31
C VAL A 191 -9.87 18.04 0.55
N GLU A 192 -10.75 17.04 0.52
CA GLU A 192 -12.19 17.20 0.73
C GLU A 192 -12.71 16.18 1.76
N ASN A 193 -13.60 16.63 2.65
CA ASN A 193 -14.28 15.78 3.63
C ASN A 193 -13.34 14.84 4.39
N SER A 194 -12.16 15.33 4.78
CA SER A 194 -11.09 14.48 5.31
C SER A 194 -10.62 14.96 6.68
N TYR A 195 -9.93 14.08 7.39
CA TYR A 195 -9.34 14.37 8.69
C TYR A 195 -7.83 14.16 8.63
N GLY A 196 -7.06 15.17 8.99
CA GLY A 196 -5.60 15.08 9.08
C GLY A 196 -5.11 15.46 10.47
N ALA A 197 -4.33 14.58 11.09
CA ALA A 197 -3.68 14.83 12.38
C ALA A 197 -2.16 14.63 12.28
N ALA A 198 -1.43 15.56 12.89
CA ALA A 198 0.02 15.48 13.03
C ALA A 198 0.45 15.88 14.44
N THR A 199 1.49 15.24 14.98
CA THR A 199 2.10 15.70 16.24
C THR A 199 3.03 16.87 15.99
N ASN A 200 4.01 16.70 15.10
CA ASN A 200 5.13 17.64 14.91
C ASN A 200 5.05 18.50 13.64
N PHE A 201 3.98 18.37 12.86
CA PHE A 201 3.77 19.05 11.56
C PHE A 201 2.31 19.51 11.42
N HIS A 202 1.90 19.96 10.23
CA HIS A 202 0.49 20.32 10.00
C HIS A 202 -0.42 19.09 9.92
N GLY A 203 -1.62 19.21 10.49
CA GLY A 203 -2.63 18.16 10.39
C GLY A 203 -3.01 17.90 8.93
N ILE A 204 -3.37 18.97 8.22
CA ILE A 204 -3.56 18.99 6.76
C ILE A 204 -2.69 20.10 6.17
N SER A 205 -1.94 19.79 5.11
CA SER A 205 -1.23 20.77 4.28
C SER A 205 -1.66 20.59 2.82
N ALA A 206 -2.33 21.59 2.25
CA ALA A 206 -2.78 21.52 0.86
C ALA A 206 -3.00 22.88 0.20
N GLU A 207 -3.16 22.91 -1.13
CA GLU A 207 -3.53 24.14 -1.85
C GLU A 207 -4.98 24.51 -1.55
N VAL A 208 -5.89 23.54 -1.69
CA VAL A 208 -7.33 23.69 -1.46
C VAL A 208 -7.81 22.65 -0.45
N VAL A 209 -8.53 23.11 0.58
CA VAL A 209 -9.14 22.25 1.59
C VAL A 209 -10.63 22.57 1.72
N GLY A 210 -11.48 21.55 1.62
CA GLY A 210 -12.93 21.66 1.76
C GLY A 210 -13.47 20.73 2.83
N PHE A 211 -14.38 21.22 3.68
CA PHE A 211 -15.16 20.42 4.63
C PHE A 211 -14.34 19.46 5.49
N SER A 212 -13.12 19.87 5.86
CA SER A 212 -12.13 18.98 6.46
C SER A 212 -11.73 19.45 7.85
N VAL A 213 -11.21 18.51 8.64
CA VAL A 213 -10.80 18.74 10.02
C VAL A 213 -9.30 18.52 10.15
N GLY A 214 -8.62 19.52 10.69
CA GLY A 214 -7.20 19.45 11.00
C GLY A 214 -6.96 19.33 12.50
N TYR A 215 -5.90 18.62 12.88
CA TYR A 215 -5.38 18.57 14.24
C TYR A 215 -3.85 18.69 14.20
N SER A 216 -3.29 19.59 15.00
CA SER A 216 -1.85 19.62 15.24
C SER A 216 -1.50 20.05 16.66
N CYS A 217 -0.40 19.50 17.20
CA CYS A 217 0.15 19.92 18.50
C CYS A 217 1.13 21.09 18.36
N THR A 218 1.99 21.09 17.35
CA THR A 218 3.05 22.12 17.18
C THR A 218 2.94 22.95 15.90
N GLY A 219 2.21 22.45 14.90
CA GLY A 219 1.97 23.15 13.63
C GLY A 219 0.55 23.71 13.51
N ALA A 220 0.22 24.23 12.33
CA ALA A 220 -1.15 24.53 11.97
C ALA A 220 -2.01 23.25 11.93
N ALA A 221 -3.24 23.32 12.39
CA ALA A 221 -4.25 22.29 12.19
C ALA A 221 -4.46 22.06 10.69
N ILE A 222 -4.65 23.15 9.96
CA ILE A 222 -4.78 23.19 8.50
C ILE A 222 -3.91 24.32 7.97
N PHE A 223 -3.03 24.02 7.02
CA PHE A 223 -2.24 24.96 6.27
C PHE A 223 -2.69 24.93 4.81
N ALA A 224 -3.28 26.02 4.30
CA ALA A 224 -3.78 26.07 2.93
C ALA A 224 -3.86 27.46 2.29
N PHE A 225 -3.96 27.49 0.96
CA PHE A 225 -4.24 28.73 0.23
C PHE A 225 -5.74 29.04 0.27
N ILE A 226 -6.59 28.06 -0.02
CA ILE A 226 -8.06 28.19 0.03
C ILE A 226 -8.62 27.17 1.02
N GLY A 227 -9.49 27.63 1.92
CA GLY A 227 -10.24 26.80 2.85
C GLY A 227 -11.73 27.09 2.80
N ASN A 228 -12.57 26.06 2.69
CA ASN A 228 -14.03 26.19 2.73
C ASN A 228 -14.65 25.19 3.71
N GLY A 229 -15.34 25.64 4.76
CA GLY A 229 -16.04 24.71 5.66
C GLY A 229 -15.12 23.91 6.57
N CYS A 230 -13.91 24.38 6.85
CA CYS A 230 -12.89 23.61 7.56
C CYS A 230 -12.84 23.95 9.05
N LYS A 231 -12.45 22.99 9.89
CA LYS A 231 -12.36 23.16 11.35
C LYS A 231 -10.98 22.75 11.89
N ALA A 232 -10.43 23.56 12.79
CA ALA A 232 -9.30 23.13 13.63
C ALA A 232 -9.84 22.41 14.88
N ALA A 233 -9.56 21.12 15.02
CA ALA A 233 -9.86 20.37 16.24
C ALA A 233 -8.85 20.68 17.37
N SER A 234 -7.59 20.96 17.01
CA SER A 234 -6.53 21.47 17.89
C SER A 234 -5.47 22.17 17.03
N GLY A 235 -4.85 23.21 17.57
CA GLY A 235 -3.96 24.11 16.83
C GLY A 235 -4.75 25.21 16.10
N THR A 236 -4.11 25.88 15.15
CA THR A 236 -4.71 27.00 14.40
C THR A 236 -4.81 26.71 12.91
N ASN A 237 -5.84 27.26 12.26
CA ASN A 237 -5.92 27.26 10.81
C ASN A 237 -5.08 28.41 10.23
N SER A 238 -4.09 28.08 9.41
CA SER A 238 -3.29 29.02 8.62
C SER A 238 -3.76 28.97 7.16
N ILE A 239 -4.78 29.78 6.85
CA ILE A 239 -5.47 29.77 5.56
C ILE A 239 -5.53 31.19 5.00
N VAL A 240 -5.15 31.39 3.74
CA VAL A 240 -5.14 32.71 3.09
C VAL A 240 -6.55 33.17 2.75
N TYR A 241 -7.32 32.37 2.02
CA TYR A 241 -8.71 32.65 1.65
C TYR A 241 -9.67 31.72 2.39
N LYS A 242 -10.47 32.30 3.28
CA LYS A 242 -11.35 31.58 4.21
C LYS A 242 -12.82 31.74 3.79
N TYR A 243 -13.52 30.63 3.63
CA TYR A 243 -14.95 30.58 3.30
C TYR A 243 -15.68 29.66 4.27
N ASN A 244 -16.83 30.09 4.80
CA ASN A 244 -17.68 29.28 5.68
C ASN A 244 -16.94 28.55 6.82
N MET A 245 -15.96 29.21 7.47
CA MET A 245 -15.11 28.59 8.49
C MET A 245 -15.74 28.75 9.88
N PRO A 246 -16.17 27.66 10.54
CA PRO A 246 -16.60 27.69 11.95
C PRO A 246 -15.43 27.77 12.93
#